data_AF-S7T6Y6-F1
#
_entry.id   AF-S7T6Y6-F1
#
_cell.length_a   1.000
_cell.length_b   1.000
_cell.length_c   1.000
_cell.angle_alpha   90.00
_cell.angle_beta   90.00
_cell.angle_gamma   90.00
#
_symmetry.space_group_name_H-M   'P 1'
#
loop_
_entity.id
_entity.type
_entity.pdbx_description
1 polymer ?
#
loop_
_entity_poly.entity_id
_entity_poly.type
_entity_poly.pdbx_seq_one_letter_code
_entity_poly.pdbx_strand_id
1 'polypeptide(L)'
;MTEEQRILDAVEALRAEVAPLVGTARSMESLKKDLAPRVEEAVRALIIELADVEGDFQMEDLLFLLKKSMRNVRNFSKALDQLRSVIAFAENLEPLIHDSVPAWIARLDELEQRGVFAVANSLIGVMEKVSAAYGPEDMERIGDGLVHMMGLARSFADPKAQALVARLAEAPARVDLGAVKPAGPMALLGAMSDPGMRKGLGLMLELTRALGADAPAPASEAKTP
;
A
#
# COMPACT_ATOMS: atom_id res chain seq x y z
N MET A 1 -49.06 -40.50 20.39
CA MET A 1 -48.98 -39.23 21.14
C MET A 1 -50.37 -38.87 21.61
N THR A 2 -50.56 -38.76 22.93
CA THR A 2 -51.84 -38.34 23.53
C THR A 2 -52.11 -36.87 23.22
N GLU A 3 -53.37 -36.47 23.19
CA GLU A 3 -53.83 -35.12 22.83
C GLU A 3 -53.19 -34.05 23.73
N GLU A 4 -52.98 -34.39 25.00
CA GLU A 4 -52.31 -33.58 26.01
C GLU A 4 -50.84 -33.29 25.67
N GLN A 5 -50.11 -34.25 25.10
CA GLN A 5 -48.72 -34.05 24.68
C GLN A 5 -48.62 -33.05 23.52
N ARG A 6 -49.56 -33.12 22.57
CA ARG A 6 -49.60 -32.16 21.45
C ARG A 6 -49.93 -30.74 21.90
N ILE A 7 -50.78 -30.58 22.91
CA ILE A 7 -51.09 -29.27 23.48
C ILE A 7 -49.88 -28.70 24.23
N LEU A 8 -49.18 -29.53 25.01
CA LEU A 8 -47.97 -29.11 25.73
C LEU A 8 -46.85 -28.70 24.76
N ASP A 9 -46.60 -29.50 23.73
CA ASP A 9 -45.60 -29.19 22.70
C ASP A 9 -45.94 -27.89 21.94
N ALA A 10 -47.23 -27.65 21.64
CA ALA A 10 -47.69 -26.44 20.97
C ALA A 10 -47.55 -25.18 21.86
N VAL A 11 -47.83 -25.32 23.16
CA VAL A 11 -47.67 -24.22 24.12
C VAL A 11 -46.19 -23.90 24.34
N GLU A 12 -45.32 -24.91 24.36
CA GLU A 12 -43.88 -24.71 24.52
C GLU A 12 -43.24 -24.09 23.27
N ALA A 13 -43.68 -24.49 22.08
CA ALA A 13 -43.30 -23.84 20.83
C ALA A 13 -43.76 -22.37 20.78
N LEU A 14 -45.01 -22.09 21.16
CA LEU A 14 -45.53 -20.71 21.22
C LEU A 14 -44.76 -19.86 22.26
N ARG A 15 -44.35 -20.47 23.37
CA ARG A 15 -43.56 -19.80 24.41
C ARG A 15 -42.14 -19.50 23.94
N ALA A 16 -41.51 -20.40 23.17
CA ALA A 16 -40.19 -20.18 22.59
C ALA A 16 -40.20 -19.05 21.54
N GLU A 17 -41.28 -18.94 20.76
CA GLU A 17 -41.47 -17.90 19.74
C GLU A 17 -41.76 -16.52 20.36
N VAL A 18 -42.46 -16.48 21.50
CA VAL A 18 -42.83 -15.24 22.21
C VAL A 18 -41.77 -14.80 23.24
N ALA A 19 -40.83 -15.66 23.64
CA ALA A 19 -39.74 -15.34 24.56
C ALA A 19 -38.88 -14.12 24.13
N PRO A 20 -38.42 -13.98 22.86
CA PRO A 20 -37.69 -12.79 22.43
C PRO A 20 -38.56 -11.52 22.42
N LEU A 21 -39.86 -11.64 22.14
CA LEU A 21 -40.80 -10.51 22.18
C LEU A 21 -41.02 -10.00 23.62
N VAL A 22 -41.09 -10.91 24.59
CA VAL A 22 -41.17 -10.58 26.02
C VAL A 22 -39.86 -9.95 26.53
N GLY A 23 -38.72 -10.43 26.03
CA GLY A 23 -37.40 -9.84 26.32
C GLY A 23 -37.31 -8.39 25.85
N THR A 24 -37.70 -8.11 24.60
CA THR A 24 -37.74 -6.76 24.03
C THR A 24 -38.72 -5.85 24.79
N ALA A 25 -39.90 -6.36 25.16
CA ALA A 25 -40.87 -5.60 25.94
C ALA A 25 -40.34 -5.20 27.34
N ARG A 26 -39.64 -6.11 28.03
CA ARG A 26 -38.99 -5.82 29.32
C ARG A 26 -37.84 -4.82 29.19
N SER A 27 -37.02 -4.91 28.14
CA SER A 27 -35.96 -3.94 27.86
C SER A 27 -36.56 -2.54 27.64
N MET A 28 -37.66 -2.45 26.90
CA MET A 28 -38.40 -1.19 26.69
C MET A 28 -38.97 -0.63 28.01
N GLU A 29 -39.47 -1.50 28.89
CA GLU A 29 -40.00 -1.12 30.20
C GLU A 29 -38.89 -0.65 31.16
N SER A 30 -37.72 -1.30 31.13
CA SER A 30 -36.54 -0.87 31.90
C SER A 30 -35.99 0.47 31.41
N LEU A 31 -35.85 0.66 30.09
CA LEU A 31 -35.48 1.95 29.51
C LEU A 31 -36.50 3.04 29.86
N LYS A 32 -37.80 2.72 29.83
CA LYS A 32 -38.85 3.65 30.27
C LYS A 32 -38.70 4.01 31.75
N LYS A 33 -38.38 3.03 32.61
CA LYS A 33 -38.20 3.24 34.06
C LYS A 33 -36.94 4.03 34.40
N ASP A 34 -35.88 3.86 33.61
CA ASP A 34 -34.60 4.54 33.79
C ASP A 34 -34.58 5.93 33.15
N LEU A 35 -35.27 6.12 32.02
CA LEU A 35 -35.46 7.43 31.40
C LEU A 35 -36.51 8.27 32.13
N ALA A 36 -37.59 7.70 32.65
CA ALA A 36 -38.68 8.47 33.26
C ALA A 36 -38.20 9.52 34.29
N PRO A 37 -37.35 9.19 35.28
CA PRO A 37 -36.86 10.17 36.24
C PRO A 37 -35.89 11.17 35.60
N ARG A 38 -35.04 10.74 34.66
CA ARG A 38 -34.08 11.63 33.97
C ARG A 38 -34.73 12.57 32.97
N VAL A 39 -35.86 12.19 32.38
CA VAL A 39 -36.62 13.03 31.44
C VAL A 39 -37.25 14.18 32.20
N GLU A 40 -37.79 13.95 33.39
CA GLU A 40 -38.34 15.01 34.23
C GLU A 40 -37.24 16.00 34.67
N GLU A 41 -36.09 15.49 35.09
CA GLU A 41 -34.92 16.31 35.43
C GLU A 41 -34.36 17.08 34.23
N ALA A 42 -34.25 16.45 33.06
CA ALA A 42 -33.79 17.10 31.83
C ALA A 42 -34.78 18.17 31.34
N VAL A 43 -36.09 17.93 31.47
CA VAL A 43 -37.12 18.93 31.15
C VAL A 43 -37.06 20.11 32.12
N ARG A 44 -36.87 19.86 33.42
CA ARG A 44 -36.65 20.93 34.41
C ARG A 44 -35.37 21.71 34.16
N ALA A 45 -34.27 21.02 33.87
CA ALA A 45 -32.98 21.64 33.56
C ALA A 45 -33.09 22.49 32.29
N LEU A 46 -33.71 21.97 31.23
CA LEU A 46 -34.03 22.74 30.03
C LEU A 46 -34.89 23.97 30.36
N ILE A 47 -35.95 23.85 31.17
CA ILE A 47 -36.78 25.01 31.54
C ILE A 47 -35.99 26.08 32.30
N ILE A 48 -35.09 25.68 33.21
CA ILE A 48 -34.24 26.59 33.98
C ILE A 48 -33.19 27.25 33.09
N GLU A 49 -32.55 26.47 32.21
CA GLU A 49 -31.49 26.93 31.33
C GLU A 49 -32.07 27.80 30.18
N LEU A 50 -33.26 27.47 29.67
CA LEU A 50 -34.02 28.33 28.77
C LEU A 50 -34.54 29.62 29.44
N ALA A 51 -34.74 29.63 30.76
CA ALA A 51 -35.06 30.85 31.51
C ALA A 51 -33.83 31.74 31.75
N ASP A 52 -32.62 31.18 31.61
CA ASP A 52 -31.32 31.86 31.75
C ASP A 52 -30.72 32.28 30.39
N VAL A 53 -31.30 31.82 29.27
CA VAL A 53 -31.01 32.38 27.93
C VAL A 53 -31.58 33.79 27.88
N GLU A 54 -30.69 34.78 27.97
CA GLU A 54 -31.01 36.20 27.92
C GLU A 54 -32.03 36.55 26.81
N GLY A 55 -33.26 36.90 27.23
CA GLY A 55 -34.14 37.86 26.56
C GLY A 55 -34.94 37.46 25.31
N ASP A 56 -34.49 36.50 24.49
CA ASP A 56 -35.03 36.34 23.13
C ASP A 56 -35.95 35.12 22.91
N PHE A 57 -36.17 34.26 23.91
CA PHE A 57 -36.98 33.06 23.73
C PHE A 57 -38.45 33.31 24.10
N GLN A 58 -39.31 33.51 23.08
CA GLN A 58 -40.75 33.71 23.29
C GLN A 58 -41.53 32.40 23.17
N MET A 59 -42.71 32.32 23.82
CA MET A 59 -43.61 31.16 23.69
C MET A 59 -44.03 30.95 22.22
N GLU A 60 -44.10 32.03 21.46
CA GLU A 60 -44.32 32.06 20.03
C GLU A 60 -43.23 31.32 19.24
N ASP A 61 -41.97 31.37 19.67
CA ASP A 61 -40.85 30.65 19.02
C ASP A 61 -40.95 29.15 19.25
N LEU A 62 -41.37 28.74 20.45
CA LEU A 62 -41.68 27.35 20.79
C LEU A 62 -42.80 26.79 19.90
N LEU A 63 -43.89 27.56 19.76
CA LEU A 63 -45.00 27.22 18.87
C LEU A 63 -44.57 27.19 17.40
N PHE A 64 -43.72 28.13 16.98
CA PHE A 64 -43.17 28.18 15.63
C PHE A 64 -42.28 26.96 15.34
N LEU A 65 -41.40 26.58 16.26
CA LEU A 65 -40.56 25.39 16.16
C LEU A 65 -41.38 24.11 16.14
N LEU A 66 -42.43 24.02 16.97
CA LEU A 66 -43.36 22.89 16.95
C LEU A 66 -44.07 22.79 15.59
N LYS A 67 -44.60 23.90 15.08
CA LYS A 67 -45.25 23.95 13.76
C LYS A 67 -44.27 23.63 12.63
N LYS A 68 -43.04 24.13 12.70
CA LYS A 68 -41.97 23.86 11.73
C LYS A 68 -41.57 22.39 11.75
N SER A 69 -41.47 21.78 12.92
CA SER A 69 -41.20 20.35 13.11
C SER A 69 -42.33 19.49 12.55
N MET A 70 -43.59 19.81 12.84
CA MET A 70 -44.76 19.15 12.24
C MET A 70 -44.79 19.31 10.72
N ARG A 71 -44.41 20.46 10.18
CA ARG A 71 -44.32 20.70 8.74
C ARG A 71 -43.18 19.92 8.09
N ASN A 72 -42.09 19.69 8.83
CA ASN A 72 -40.92 18.91 8.40
C ASN A 72 -40.99 17.42 8.75
N VAL A 73 -42.07 16.91 9.32
CA VAL A 73 -42.25 15.48 9.63
C VAL A 73 -41.96 14.59 8.41
N ARG A 74 -42.33 15.04 7.20
CA ARG A 74 -42.02 14.29 5.96
C ARG A 74 -40.52 14.22 5.68
N ASN A 75 -39.75 15.26 6.02
CA ASN A 75 -38.30 15.25 5.89
C ASN A 75 -37.65 14.38 6.96
N PHE A 76 -38.16 14.40 8.20
CA PHE A 76 -37.72 13.47 9.25
C PHE A 76 -37.99 12.01 8.86
N SER A 77 -39.17 11.71 8.31
CA SER A 77 -39.49 10.38 7.80
C SER A 77 -38.53 9.95 6.71
N LYS A 78 -38.23 10.83 5.75
CA LYS A 78 -37.24 10.54 4.69
C LYS A 78 -35.84 10.28 5.25
N ALA A 79 -35.41 11.04 6.25
CA ALA A 79 -34.12 10.82 6.92
C ALA A 79 -34.08 9.47 7.64
N LEU A 80 -35.17 9.08 8.31
CA LEU A 80 -35.31 7.76 8.94
C LEU A 80 -35.31 6.63 7.91
N ASP A 81 -35.95 6.83 6.75
CA ASP A 81 -35.91 5.88 5.63
C ASP A 81 -34.51 5.76 5.01
N GLN A 82 -33.75 6.86 4.95
CA GLN A 82 -32.35 6.83 4.54
C GLN A 82 -31.47 6.10 5.56
N LEU A 83 -31.70 6.27 6.86
CA LEU A 83 -31.00 5.49 7.89
C LEU A 83 -31.25 3.98 7.73
N ARG A 84 -32.47 3.58 7.37
CA ARG A 84 -32.78 2.19 7.04
C ARG A 84 -31.92 1.66 5.89
N SER A 85 -31.66 2.48 4.86
CA SER A 85 -30.76 2.12 3.76
C SER A 85 -29.31 1.92 4.23
N VAL A 86 -28.82 2.73 5.17
CA VAL A 86 -27.48 2.59 5.76
C VAL A 86 -27.37 1.31 6.60
N ILE A 87 -28.40 0.99 7.38
CA ILE A 87 -28.46 -0.25 8.15
C ILE A 87 -28.50 -1.46 7.21
N ALA A 88 -29.34 -1.44 6.18
CA ALA A 88 -29.39 -2.50 5.17
C ALA A 88 -28.05 -2.65 4.42
N PHE A 89 -27.35 -1.55 4.16
CA PHE A 89 -26.01 -1.57 3.59
C PHE A 89 -24.99 -2.19 4.55
N ALA A 90 -25.04 -1.87 5.84
CA ALA A 90 -24.18 -2.46 6.86
C ALA A 90 -24.43 -3.96 7.01
N GLU A 91 -25.69 -4.40 7.04
CA GLU A 91 -26.09 -5.81 7.06
C GLU A 91 -25.60 -6.57 5.80
N ASN A 92 -25.62 -5.92 4.64
CA ASN A 92 -25.10 -6.50 3.40
C ASN A 92 -23.56 -6.55 3.35
N LEU A 93 -22.89 -5.65 4.06
CA LEU A 93 -21.42 -5.61 4.17
C LEU A 93 -20.86 -6.48 5.29
N GLU A 94 -21.65 -6.77 6.32
CA GLU A 94 -21.23 -7.57 7.47
C GLU A 94 -20.60 -8.92 7.07
N PRO A 95 -21.16 -9.71 6.13
CA PRO A 95 -20.54 -10.96 5.69
C PRO A 95 -19.21 -10.73 4.97
N LEU A 96 -19.15 -9.70 4.11
CA LEU A 96 -17.93 -9.34 3.38
C LEU A 96 -16.83 -8.93 4.36
N ILE A 97 -17.13 -8.15 5.38
CA ILE A 97 -16.17 -7.72 6.40
C ILE A 97 -15.73 -8.92 7.24
N HIS A 98 -16.67 -9.73 7.72
CA HIS A 98 -16.38 -10.87 8.59
C HIS A 98 -15.48 -11.91 7.89
N ASP A 99 -15.69 -12.16 6.60
CA ASP A 99 -14.90 -13.14 5.86
C ASP A 99 -13.59 -12.56 5.29
N SER A 100 -13.57 -11.27 4.95
CA SER A 100 -12.39 -10.63 4.31
C SER A 100 -11.34 -10.15 5.33
N VAL A 101 -11.76 -9.66 6.50
CA VAL A 101 -10.84 -9.13 7.51
C VAL A 101 -9.82 -10.17 7.98
N PRO A 102 -10.20 -11.41 8.33
CA PRO A 102 -9.23 -12.44 8.70
C PRO A 102 -8.25 -12.76 7.58
N ALA A 103 -8.71 -12.82 6.33
CA ALA A 103 -7.85 -13.06 5.17
C ALA A 103 -6.84 -11.92 4.95
N TRP A 104 -7.26 -10.67 5.19
CA TRP A 104 -6.37 -9.51 5.09
C TRP A 104 -5.36 -9.49 6.25
N ILE A 105 -5.79 -9.78 7.47
CA ILE A 105 -4.90 -9.91 8.63
C ILE A 105 -3.86 -10.99 8.38
N ALA A 106 -4.27 -12.18 7.94
CA ALA A 106 -3.33 -13.27 7.64
C ALA A 106 -2.33 -12.89 6.55
N ARG A 107 -2.77 -12.16 5.52
CA ARG A 107 -1.90 -11.69 4.44
C ARG A 107 -0.93 -10.60 4.90
N LEU A 108 -1.39 -9.67 5.75
CA LEU A 108 -0.54 -8.65 6.34
C LEU A 108 0.49 -9.26 7.30
N ASP A 109 0.08 -10.26 8.09
CA ASP A 109 0.97 -11.02 8.97
C ASP A 109 2.02 -11.80 8.16
N GLU A 110 1.64 -12.43 7.05
CA GLU A 110 2.60 -13.09 6.15
C GLU A 110 3.62 -12.08 5.58
N LEU A 111 3.16 -10.88 5.18
CA LEU A 111 4.04 -9.82 4.70
C LEU A 111 4.98 -9.32 5.79
N GLU A 112 4.49 -9.20 7.03
CA GLU A 112 5.28 -8.83 8.19
C GLU A 112 6.35 -9.89 8.53
N GLN A 113 5.96 -11.16 8.63
CA GLN A 113 6.86 -12.29 8.89
C GLN A 113 7.95 -12.43 7.83
N ARG A 114 7.61 -12.14 6.56
CA ARG A 114 8.57 -12.11 5.45
C ARG A 114 9.45 -10.85 5.44
N GLY A 115 9.27 -9.93 6.37
CA GLY A 115 10.06 -8.71 6.53
C GLY A 115 9.76 -7.64 5.49
N VAL A 116 8.65 -7.74 4.75
CA VAL A 116 8.32 -6.81 3.66
C VAL A 116 8.14 -5.39 4.20
N PHE A 117 7.49 -5.23 5.35
CA PHE A 117 7.34 -3.92 6.00
C PHE A 117 8.66 -3.33 6.49
N ALA A 118 9.58 -4.16 6.99
CA ALA A 118 10.90 -3.71 7.39
C ALA A 118 11.70 -3.17 6.19
N VAL A 119 11.65 -3.87 5.06
CA VAL A 119 12.29 -3.42 3.81
C VAL A 119 11.63 -2.14 3.29
N ALA A 120 10.29 -2.08 3.27
CA ALA A 120 9.56 -0.88 2.84
C ALA A 120 9.92 0.35 3.70
N ASN A 121 9.95 0.20 5.03
CA ASN A 121 10.35 1.27 5.94
C ASN A 121 11.81 1.68 5.72
N SER A 122 12.71 0.72 5.46
CA SER A 122 14.11 1.04 5.15
C SER A 122 14.25 1.84 3.86
N LEU A 123 13.46 1.51 2.83
CA LEU A 123 13.44 2.23 1.55
C LEU A 123 12.91 3.66 1.74
N ILE A 124 11.85 3.84 2.54
CA ILE A 124 11.34 5.17 2.89
C ILE A 124 12.44 5.97 3.60
N GLY A 125 13.12 5.39 4.59
CA GLY A 125 14.21 6.08 5.30
C GLY A 125 15.41 6.41 4.40
N VAL A 126 15.69 5.59 3.38
CA VAL A 126 16.69 5.92 2.34
C VAL A 126 16.20 7.10 1.50
N MET A 127 14.95 7.07 1.03
CA MET A 127 14.37 8.16 0.23
C MET A 127 14.34 9.48 1.01
N GLU A 128 14.02 9.45 2.30
CA GLU A 128 14.08 10.63 3.18
C GLU A 128 15.50 11.21 3.22
N LYS A 129 16.51 10.37 3.50
CA LYS A 129 17.92 10.81 3.53
C LYS A 129 18.39 11.36 2.19
N VAL A 130 18.00 10.74 1.08
CA VAL A 130 18.35 11.20 -0.26
C VAL A 130 17.66 12.53 -0.54
N SER A 131 16.37 12.69 -0.24
CA SER A 131 15.63 13.95 -0.43
C SER A 131 16.13 15.10 0.47
N ALA A 132 16.67 14.79 1.65
CA ALA A 132 17.25 15.79 2.55
C ALA A 132 18.66 16.24 2.08
N ALA A 133 19.40 15.36 1.41
CA ALA A 133 20.75 15.62 0.92
C ALA A 133 20.78 16.20 -0.51
N TYR A 134 19.77 15.90 -1.32
CA TYR A 134 19.73 16.18 -2.76
C TYR A 134 18.44 16.86 -3.14
N GLY A 135 18.54 17.88 -4.00
CA GLY A 135 17.38 18.62 -4.49
C GLY A 135 16.58 17.84 -5.56
N PRO A 136 15.45 18.39 -6.03
CA PRO A 136 14.63 17.78 -7.08
C PRO A 136 15.42 17.47 -8.36
N GLU A 137 16.30 18.39 -8.76
CA GLU A 137 17.15 18.27 -9.96
C GLU A 137 18.20 17.17 -9.84
N ASP A 138 18.73 16.96 -8.63
CA ASP A 138 19.71 15.91 -8.36
C ASP A 138 19.03 14.53 -8.32
N MET A 139 17.81 14.45 -7.80
CA MET A 139 17.02 13.21 -7.81
C MET A 139 16.69 12.75 -9.24
N GLU A 140 16.39 13.69 -10.14
CA GLU A 140 16.17 13.39 -11.56
C GLU A 140 17.44 12.82 -12.22
N ARG A 141 18.60 13.43 -11.97
CA ARG A 141 19.89 12.92 -12.44
C ARG A 141 20.24 11.54 -11.87
N ILE A 142 19.93 11.30 -10.59
CA ILE A 142 20.11 9.98 -9.96
C ILE A 142 19.20 8.95 -10.63
N GLY A 143 17.94 9.30 -10.92
CA GLY A 143 16.99 8.47 -11.64
C GLY A 143 17.50 8.10 -13.03
N ASP A 144 17.95 9.09 -13.81
CA ASP A 144 18.54 8.87 -15.14
C ASP A 144 19.80 7.99 -15.07
N GLY A 145 20.65 8.23 -14.08
CA GLY A 145 21.83 7.41 -13.81
C GLY A 145 21.48 5.95 -13.50
N LEU A 146 20.45 5.70 -12.70
CA LEU A 146 19.96 4.35 -12.38
C LEU A 146 19.40 3.64 -13.63
N VAL A 147 18.65 4.36 -14.48
CA VAL A 147 18.17 3.82 -15.76
C VAL A 147 19.33 3.46 -16.68
N HIS A 148 20.34 4.33 -16.76
CA HIS A 148 21.55 4.06 -17.54
C HIS A 148 22.29 2.82 -17.01
N MET A 149 22.46 2.70 -15.69
CA MET A 149 23.10 1.55 -15.04
C MET A 149 22.31 0.26 -15.26
N MET A 150 20.97 0.28 -15.26
CA MET A 150 20.16 -0.87 -15.64
C MET A 150 20.34 -1.24 -17.13
N GLY A 151 20.46 -0.24 -18.00
CA GLY A 151 20.83 -0.44 -19.40
C GLY A 151 22.16 -1.18 -19.54
N LEU A 152 23.18 -0.76 -18.80
CA LEU A 152 24.47 -1.43 -18.73
C LEU A 152 24.36 -2.84 -18.16
N ALA A 153 23.59 -3.05 -17.09
CA ALA A 153 23.36 -4.37 -16.51
C ALA A 153 22.74 -5.33 -17.54
N ARG A 154 21.84 -4.84 -18.39
CA ARG A 154 21.29 -5.60 -19.51
C ARG A 154 22.35 -5.90 -20.58
N SER A 155 23.28 -4.99 -20.85
CA SER A 155 24.43 -5.23 -21.74
C SER A 155 25.37 -6.31 -21.20
N PHE A 156 25.59 -6.35 -19.88
CA PHE A 156 26.34 -7.43 -19.22
C PHE A 156 25.58 -8.76 -19.18
N ALA A 157 24.25 -8.72 -19.24
CA ALA A 157 23.42 -9.91 -19.36
C ALA A 157 23.48 -10.56 -20.76
N ASP A 158 24.12 -9.92 -21.75
CA ASP A 158 24.32 -10.51 -23.07
C ASP A 158 25.23 -11.75 -22.97
N PRO A 159 24.84 -12.91 -23.56
CA PRO A 159 25.65 -14.13 -23.55
C PRO A 159 27.09 -13.93 -24.06
N LYS A 160 27.32 -13.02 -25.01
CA LYS A 160 28.65 -12.71 -25.53
C LYS A 160 29.50 -11.95 -24.51
N ALA A 161 28.91 -11.02 -23.76
CA ALA A 161 29.58 -10.30 -22.68
C ALA A 161 29.96 -11.25 -21.54
N GLN A 162 29.03 -12.13 -21.15
CA GLN A 162 29.28 -13.18 -20.15
C GLN A 162 30.40 -14.12 -20.58
N ALA A 163 30.40 -14.56 -21.85
CA ALA A 163 31.45 -15.42 -22.39
C ALA A 163 32.84 -14.75 -22.39
N LEU A 164 32.91 -13.44 -22.68
CA LEU A 164 34.16 -12.69 -22.61
C LEU A 164 34.66 -12.54 -21.16
N VAL A 165 33.78 -12.17 -20.24
CA VAL A 165 34.10 -12.03 -18.80
C VAL A 165 34.54 -13.38 -18.21
N ALA A 166 33.84 -14.47 -18.52
CA ALA A 166 34.22 -15.80 -18.07
C ALA A 166 35.61 -16.21 -18.59
N ARG A 167 35.90 -15.96 -19.87
CA ARG A 167 37.23 -16.23 -20.45
C ARG A 167 38.35 -15.43 -19.79
N LEU A 168 38.08 -14.18 -19.41
CA LEU A 168 39.03 -13.33 -18.69
C LEU A 168 39.20 -13.78 -17.24
N ALA A 169 38.12 -14.17 -16.57
CA ALA A 169 38.14 -14.67 -15.19
C ALA A 169 38.89 -16.01 -15.07
N GLU A 170 38.89 -16.83 -16.12
CA GLU A 170 39.67 -18.07 -16.19
C GLU A 170 41.15 -17.87 -16.56
N ALA A 171 41.54 -16.70 -17.06
CA ALA A 171 42.91 -16.43 -17.50
C ALA A 171 43.97 -16.63 -16.39
N PRO A 172 43.74 -16.20 -15.12
CA PRO A 172 44.65 -16.46 -14.01
C PRO A 172 44.82 -17.95 -13.66
N ALA A 173 43.84 -18.79 -13.98
CA ALA A 173 43.96 -20.24 -13.76
C ALA A 173 44.84 -20.94 -14.81
N ARG A 174 45.07 -20.27 -15.95
CA ARG A 174 45.86 -20.78 -17.09
C ARG A 174 47.24 -20.13 -17.20
N VAL A 175 47.47 -19.03 -16.49
CA VAL A 175 48.70 -18.26 -16.51
C VAL A 175 49.11 -17.97 -15.08
N ASP A 176 50.32 -18.37 -14.70
CA ASP A 176 50.90 -17.96 -13.42
C ASP A 176 51.26 -16.47 -13.47
N LEU A 177 50.33 -15.64 -13.02
CA LEU A 177 50.46 -14.19 -12.99
C LEU A 177 51.60 -13.72 -12.07
N GLY A 178 52.05 -14.56 -11.14
CA GLY A 178 53.17 -14.26 -10.24
C GLY A 178 54.55 -14.55 -10.83
N ALA A 179 54.62 -15.31 -11.93
CA ALA A 179 55.87 -15.75 -12.57
C ALA A 179 56.05 -15.24 -14.01
N VAL A 180 55.35 -14.17 -14.39
CA VAL A 180 55.41 -13.61 -15.75
C VAL A 180 56.80 -13.02 -16.01
N LYS A 181 57.58 -13.68 -16.89
CA LYS A 181 58.88 -13.17 -17.34
C LYS A 181 58.69 -12.12 -18.44
N PRO A 182 59.47 -11.02 -18.43
CA PRO A 182 59.44 -10.06 -19.52
C PRO A 182 59.83 -10.75 -20.84
N ALA A 183 59.02 -10.54 -21.88
CA ALA A 183 59.30 -11.09 -23.20
C ALA A 183 60.41 -10.28 -23.89
N GLY A 184 61.53 -10.93 -24.19
CA GLY A 184 62.62 -10.30 -24.95
C GLY A 184 62.27 -10.09 -26.44
N PRO A 185 63.06 -9.29 -27.19
CA PRO A 185 62.76 -8.95 -28.59
C PRO A 185 62.58 -10.19 -29.50
N MET A 186 63.41 -11.22 -29.30
CA MET A 186 63.29 -12.49 -30.03
C MET A 186 62.08 -13.32 -29.59
N ALA A 187 61.71 -13.27 -28.30
CA ALA A 187 60.53 -13.95 -27.79
C ALA A 187 59.24 -13.30 -28.30
N LEU A 188 59.22 -11.97 -28.48
CA LEU A 188 58.11 -11.25 -29.10
C LEU A 188 57.95 -11.62 -30.59
N LEU A 189 59.05 -11.69 -31.34
CA LEU A 189 59.06 -12.17 -32.73
C LEU A 189 58.57 -13.62 -32.84
N GLY A 190 59.03 -14.50 -31.95
CA GLY A 190 58.56 -15.88 -31.86
C GLY A 190 57.08 -15.98 -31.48
N ALA A 191 56.61 -15.15 -30.54
CA ALA A 191 55.20 -15.11 -30.14
C ALA A 191 54.27 -14.68 -31.28
N MET A 192 54.75 -13.82 -32.20
CA MET A 192 54.00 -13.49 -33.42
C MET A 192 53.89 -14.67 -34.40
N SER A 193 54.62 -15.77 -34.21
CA SER A 193 54.44 -17.01 -34.97
C SER A 193 53.35 -17.94 -34.40
N ASP A 194 52.97 -17.73 -33.13
CA ASP A 194 51.98 -18.54 -32.44
C ASP A 194 50.54 -18.24 -32.92
N PRO A 195 49.76 -19.24 -33.35
CA PRO A 195 48.38 -19.04 -33.81
C PRO A 195 47.43 -18.51 -32.72
N GLY A 196 47.67 -18.83 -31.44
CA GLY A 196 46.86 -18.35 -30.32
C GLY A 196 47.10 -16.86 -30.04
N MET A 197 48.36 -16.43 -30.01
CA MET A 197 48.75 -15.03 -29.87
C MET A 197 48.20 -14.18 -31.03
N ARG A 198 48.28 -14.65 -32.28
CA ARG A 198 47.69 -13.96 -33.44
C ARG A 198 46.18 -13.78 -33.31
N LYS A 199 45.46 -14.80 -32.85
CA LYS A 199 44.01 -14.72 -32.62
C LYS A 199 43.66 -13.73 -31.49
N GLY A 200 44.44 -13.73 -30.40
CA GLY A 200 44.26 -12.79 -29.30
C GLY A 200 44.49 -11.34 -29.72
N LEU A 201 45.58 -11.07 -30.44
CA LEU A 201 45.87 -9.74 -31.00
C LEU A 201 44.82 -9.31 -32.03
N GLY A 202 44.37 -10.22 -32.89
CA GLY A 202 43.28 -9.95 -33.83
C GLY A 202 41.97 -9.57 -33.13
N LEU A 203 41.60 -10.29 -32.07
CA LEU A 203 40.44 -9.94 -31.25
C LEU A 203 40.60 -8.55 -30.61
N MET A 204 41.77 -8.24 -30.06
CA MET A 204 42.03 -6.91 -29.48
C MET A 204 41.91 -5.79 -30.52
N LEU A 205 42.41 -6.01 -31.73
CA LEU A 205 42.29 -5.05 -32.83
C LEU A 205 40.84 -4.87 -33.28
N GLU A 206 40.07 -5.94 -33.40
CA GLU A 206 38.63 -5.89 -33.71
C GLU A 206 37.83 -5.16 -32.62
N LEU A 207 38.10 -5.45 -31.34
CA LEU A 207 37.48 -4.74 -30.21
C LEU A 207 37.86 -3.26 -30.22
N THR A 208 39.13 -2.94 -30.46
CA THR A 208 39.59 -1.54 -30.56
C THR A 208 38.95 -0.83 -31.74
N ARG A 209 38.78 -1.51 -32.89
CA ARG A 209 38.12 -0.98 -34.07
C ARG A 209 36.63 -0.74 -33.82
N ALA A 210 35.95 -1.65 -33.15
CA ALA A 210 34.55 -1.50 -32.77
C ALA A 210 34.37 -0.32 -31.81
N LEU A 211 35.22 -0.21 -30.79
CA LEU A 211 35.22 0.93 -29.86
C LEU A 211 35.50 2.26 -30.55
N GLY A 212 36.39 2.27 -31.55
CA GLY A 212 36.70 3.46 -32.34
C GLY A 212 35.62 3.85 -33.35
N ALA A 213 34.75 2.92 -33.76
CA ALA A 213 33.65 3.21 -34.67
C ALA A 213 32.52 4.02 -34.01
N ASP A 214 32.36 3.88 -32.69
CA ASP A 214 31.38 4.61 -31.88
C ASP A 214 32.00 5.83 -31.15
N ALA A 215 33.29 6.12 -31.38
CA ALA A 215 33.94 7.28 -30.79
C ALA A 215 33.39 8.58 -31.43
N PRO A 216 32.94 9.58 -30.63
CA PRO A 216 32.52 10.86 -31.19
C PRO A 216 33.71 11.51 -31.92
N ALA A 217 33.46 12.00 -33.14
CA ALA A 217 34.50 12.62 -33.97
C ALA A 217 35.20 13.74 -33.19
N PRO A 218 36.55 13.87 -33.31
CA PRO A 218 37.26 14.95 -32.63
C PRO A 218 36.68 16.29 -33.07
N ALA A 219 36.32 17.13 -32.11
CA ALA A 219 35.91 18.51 -32.37
C ALA A 219 37.03 19.19 -33.16
N SER A 220 36.75 19.47 -34.44
CA SER A 220 37.64 20.17 -35.36
C SER A 220 38.27 21.35 -34.64
N GLU A 221 39.59 21.33 -34.49
CA GLU A 221 40.38 22.48 -34.07
C GLU A 221 39.97 23.68 -34.94
N ALA A 222 39.33 24.65 -34.29
CA ALA A 222 38.99 25.92 -34.90
C ALA A 222 40.30 26.62 -35.26
N LYS A 223 40.70 26.53 -36.53
CA LYS A 223 41.59 27.53 -37.13
C LYS A 223 40.92 28.89 -36.96
N THR A 224 41.46 29.65 -36.02
CA THR A 224 41.17 31.07 -35.83
C THR A 224 42.37 31.83 -36.42
N PRO A 225 42.15 33.02 -36.99
CA PRO A 225 42.55 33.43 -38.34
C PRO A 225 44.05 33.63 -38.58
#